data_AF-A0A9D5JM38-F1
#
_entry.id   AF-A0A9D5JM38-F1
#
_cell.length_a   1.000
_cell.length_b   1.000
_cell.length_c   1.000
_cell.angle_alpha   90.00
_cell.angle_beta   90.00
_cell.angle_gamma   90.00
#
_symmetry.space_group_name_H-M   'P 1'
#
loop_
_entity.id
_entity.type
_entity.pdbx_description
1 polymer ?
#
loop_
_entity_poly.entity_id
_entity_poly.type
_entity_poly.pdbx_seq_one_letter_code
_entity_poly.pdbx_strand_id
1 'polypeptide(L)' 'MSAHYKALAKRTNPDGLALFPLSGAVLLPGCDLPLNIFEPRYLNMIDDALKGERLIGMVQDLEDHGGLRDIGGLGR' A
#
# COMPACT_ATOMS: atom_id res chain seq x y z
N MET A 1 10.87 -13.96 -24.49
CA MET A 1 9.66 -13.50 -23.77
C MET A 1 9.99 -12.22 -23.03
N SER A 2 9.09 -11.24 -23.13
CA SER A 2 9.36 -9.80 -23.18
C SER A 2 9.87 -9.18 -21.87
N ALA A 3 10.90 -8.34 -21.95
CA ALA A 3 11.40 -7.52 -20.83
C ALA A 3 10.31 -6.66 -20.18
N HIS A 4 9.23 -6.35 -20.91
CA HIS A 4 8.05 -5.66 -20.41
C HIS A 4 7.35 -6.44 -19.29
N TYR A 5 7.23 -7.76 -19.42
CA TYR A 5 6.58 -8.60 -18.40
C TYR A 5 7.42 -8.68 -17.12
N LYS A 6 8.75 -8.70 -17.26
CA LYS A 6 9.69 -8.68 -16.13
C LYS A 6 9.62 -7.37 -15.34
N ALA A 7 9.45 -6.24 -16.04
CA ALA A 7 9.29 -4.93 -15.42
C ALA A 7 7.94 -4.80 -14.69
N LEU A 8 6.87 -5.36 -15.25
CA LEU A 8 5.56 -5.47 -14.59
C LEU A 8 5.62 -6.36 -13.35
N ALA A 9 6.21 -7.54 -13.46
CA ALA A 9 6.36 -8.49 -12.36
C ALA A 9 7.15 -7.90 -11.19
N LYS A 10 8.22 -7.14 -11.46
CA LYS A 10 8.97 -6.44 -10.41
C LYS A 10 8.09 -5.41 -9.68
N ARG A 11 7.20 -4.70 -10.39
CA ARG A 11 6.29 -3.72 -9.77
C ARG A 11 5.17 -4.36 -8.96
N THR A 12 4.74 -5.57 -9.32
CA THR A 12 3.62 -6.25 -8.66
C THR A 12 4.06 -7.22 -7.55
N ASN A 13 5.37 -7.44 -7.39
CA ASN A 13 5.90 -8.34 -6.38
C ASN A 13 7.18 -7.77 -5.74
N PRO A 14 7.06 -6.71 -4.91
CA PRO A 14 8.18 -6.15 -4.17
C PRO A 14 8.64 -7.08 -3.05
N ASP A 15 9.94 -7.04 -2.71
CA ASP A 15 10.52 -7.85 -1.62
C ASP A 15 10.05 -7.38 -0.22
N GLY A 16 9.56 -6.14 -0.12
CA GLY A 16 8.99 -5.56 1.09
C GLY A 16 8.03 -4.42 0.75
N LEU A 17 6.91 -4.34 1.48
CA LEU A 17 5.85 -3.37 1.23
C LEU A 17 5.37 -2.75 2.55
N ALA A 18 5.28 -1.42 2.57
CA ALA A 18 4.63 -0.69 3.66
C ALA A 18 3.12 -0.91 3.57
N LEU A 19 2.50 -1.40 4.65
CA LEU A 19 1.05 -1.62 4.73
C LEU A 19 0.39 -0.51 5.54
N PHE A 20 -0.47 0.26 4.89
CA PHE A 20 -1.31 1.26 5.52
C PHE A 20 -2.72 0.69 5.75
N PRO A 21 -3.18 0.59 7.01
CA PRO A 21 -4.52 0.14 7.32
C PRO A 21 -5.55 1.23 6.98
N LEU A 22 -6.57 0.88 6.20
CA LEU A 22 -7.72 1.72 5.91
C LEU A 22 -8.90 1.29 6.78
N SER A 23 -9.31 2.16 7.71
CA SER A 23 -10.54 1.99 8.48
C SER A 23 -11.70 2.69 7.77
N GLY A 24 -12.75 1.94 7.45
CA GLY A 24 -13.99 2.49 6.87
C GLY A 24 -13.89 2.98 5.40
N ALA A 25 -12.81 2.66 4.68
CA ALA A 25 -12.63 3.08 3.29
C ALA A 25 -12.27 1.90 2.36
N VAL A 26 -12.72 1.99 1.11
CA VAL A 26 -12.36 1.06 0.03
C VAL A 26 -11.64 1.83 -1.07
N LEU A 27 -10.43 1.38 -1.42
CA LEU A 27 -9.70 1.91 -2.56
C LEU A 27 -10.03 1.07 -3.81
N LEU A 28 -10.56 1.72 -4.83
CA LEU A 28 -10.77 1.10 -6.14
C LEU A 28 -9.55 1.35 -7.05
N PRO A 29 -9.26 0.43 -7.99
CA PRO A 29 -8.16 0.62 -8.94
C PRO A 29 -8.32 1.90 -9.76
N GLY A 30 -7.27 2.72 -9.79
CA GLY A 30 -7.24 3.98 -10.56
C GLY A 30 -7.92 5.17 -9.88
N CYS A 31 -8.35 5.02 -8.63
CA CYS A 31 -8.85 6.14 -7.83
C CYS A 31 -7.73 6.77 -7.01
N ASP A 32 -7.76 8.11 -6.89
CA ASP A 32 -6.93 8.83 -5.95
C ASP A 32 -7.62 8.89 -4.59
N LEU A 33 -6.92 8.45 -3.54
CA LEU A 33 -7.39 8.53 -2.15
C LEU A 33 -6.50 9.50 -1.37
N PRO A 34 -6.95 10.74 -1.12
CA PRO A 34 -6.19 11.68 -0.31
C PRO A 34 -6.19 11.21 1.14
N LEU A 35 -5.01 10.84 1.64
CA LEU A 35 -4.82 10.43 3.04
C LEU A 35 -4.26 11.59 3.86
N ASN A 36 -4.92 11.90 4.96
CA ASN A 36 -4.42 12.83 5.95
C ASN A 36 -3.74 12.03 7.06
N ILE A 37 -2.42 12.17 7.19
CA ILE A 37 -1.61 11.34 8.08
C ILE A 37 -0.93 12.23 9.10
N PHE A 38 -1.28 11.99 10.36
CA PHE A 38 -0.83 12.81 11.48
C PHE A 38 -0.01 12.02 12.50
N GLU A 39 -0.14 10.69 12.50
CA GLU A 39 0.56 9.85 13.47
C GLU A 39 2.03 9.67 13.08
N PRO A 40 2.98 9.91 14.01
CA PRO A 40 4.42 9.83 13.72
C PRO A 40 4.86 8.48 13.13
N ARG A 41 4.26 7.37 13.55
CA ARG A 41 4.57 6.03 13.01
C ARG A 41 4.25 5.91 11.52
N TYR A 42 3.15 6.50 11.06
CA TYR A 42 2.75 6.44 9.66
C TYR A 42 3.50 7.46 8.80
N LEU A 43 3.87 8.61 9.37
CA LEU A 43 4.78 9.55 8.72
C LEU A 43 6.13 8.90 8.41
N ASN A 44 6.75 8.24 9.40
CA ASN A 44 8.01 7.53 9.19
C ASN A 44 7.88 6.41 8.13
N MET A 45 6.78 5.66 8.17
CA MET A 45 6.51 4.61 7.19
C MET A 45 6.41 5.18 5.76
N ILE A 46 5.74 6.32 5.59
CA ILE A 46 5.62 6.99 4.29
C ILE A 46 6.96 7.53 3.83
N ASP A 47 7.73 8.16 4.72
CA ASP A 47 9.06 8.65 4.38
C ASP A 47 9.96 7.51 3.87
N ASP A 48 9.87 6.33 4.47
CA ASP A 48 10.63 5.16 4.03
C ASP A 48 10.09 4.58 2.72
N ALA A 49 8.78 4.54 2.52
CA ALA A 49 8.17 4.13 1.24
C ALA A 49 8.55 5.09 0.10
N LEU A 50 8.61 6.40 0.37
CA LEU A 50 8.98 7.44 -0.58
C LEU A 50 10.44 7.39 -1.02
N LYS A 51 11.35 6.96 -0.13
CA LYS A 51 12.77 6.72 -0.43
C LYS A 51 12.97 5.45 -1.29
N GLY A 52 12.08 4.48 -1.16
CA GLY A 52 12.11 3.21 -1.89
C GLY A 52 11.39 3.27 -3.24
N GLU A 53 10.59 2.24 -3.52
CA GLU A 53 9.87 2.11 -4.80
C GLU A 53 8.59 2.97 -4.88
N ARG A 54 8.28 3.75 -3.83
CA ARG A 54 7.05 4.56 -3.70
C ARG A 54 5.80 3.70 -3.86
N LEU A 55 5.83 2.52 -3.26
CA LEU A 55 4.71 1.59 -3.25
C LEU A 55 4.19 1.49 -1.82
N ILE A 56 2.88 1.62 -1.68
CA ILE A 56 2.19 1.48 -0.40
C ILE A 56 1.04 0.50 -0.61
N GLY A 57 1.02 -0.59 0.16
CA GLY A 57 -0.13 -1.48 0.22
C GLY A 57 -1.20 -0.86 1.10
N MET A 58 -2.41 -0.70 0.56
CA MET A 58 -3.57 -0.24 1.29
C MET A 58 -4.48 -1.42 1.57
N VAL A 59 -4.72 -1.71 2.83
CA VAL A 59 -5.49 -2.89 3.26
C VAL A 59 -6.48 -2.52 4.34
N GLN A 60 -7.66 -3.10 4.31
CA GLN A 60 -8.68 -2.81 5.32
C GLN A 60 -8.36 -3.52 6.63
N ASP A 61 -8.64 -2.82 7.73
CA ASP A 61 -8.57 -3.39 9.08
C ASP A 61 -9.82 -4.25 9.37
N LEU A 62 -9.64 -5.25 10.22
CA LEU A 62 -10.70 -6.03 10.84
C LEU A 62 -11.13 -5.30 12.11
N GLU A 63 -12.31 -4.66 12.05
CA GLU A 63 -12.87 -3.80 13.11
C GLU A 63 -12.75 -4.37 14.54
N ASP A 64 -12.76 -5.70 14.70
CA ASP A 64 -12.78 -6.33 16.01
C ASP A 64 -11.43 -6.90 16.51
N HIS A 65 -10.42 -7.16 15.68
CA HIS A 65 -9.28 -8.01 16.10
C HIS A 65 -7.88 -7.48 15.71
N GLY A 66 -7.77 -6.25 15.18
CA GLY A 66 -6.48 -5.68 14.77
C GLY A 66 -5.76 -6.50 13.69
N GLY A 67 -6.52 -7.29 12.94
CA GLY A 67 -6.03 -8.08 11.82
C GLY A 67 -6.28 -7.36 10.51
N LEU A 68 -5.58 -7.75 9.45
CA LEU A 68 -5.72 -7.16 8.13
C LEU A 68 -6.55 -8.10 7.24
N ARG A 69 -7.31 -7.54 6.28
CA ARG A 69 -7.94 -8.34 5.23
C ARG A 69 -6.88 -9.00 4.33
N ASP A 70 -7.21 -10.17 3.79
CA ASP A 70 -6.31 -10.90 2.89
C ASP A 70 -6.08 -10.22 1.53
N ILE A 71 -6.97 -9.28 1.17
CA ILE A 71 -6.93 -8.57 -0.12
C ILE A 71 -6.93 -7.06 0.13
N GLY A 72 -6.03 -6.37 -0.57
CA GLY A 72 -5.89 -4.92 -0.53
C GLY A 72 -5.49 -4.36 -1.90
N GLY A 73 -5.36 -3.04 -1.97
CA GLY A 73 -4.88 -2.31 -3.13
C GLY A 73 -3.39 -1.98 -3.04
N LEU A 74 -2.73 -1.85 -4.18
CA LEU A 74 -1.36 -1.33 -4.27
C LEU A 74 -1.41 0.10 -4.80
N GLY A 75 -1.09 1.07 -3.93
CA GLY A 75 -0.98 2.49 -4.25
C GLY A 75 0.44 2.91 -4.58
N ARG A 76 0.57 4.04 -5.30
CA ARG A 76 1.84 4.66 -5.69
C ARG A 76 1.82 6.16 -5.43
#